data_AF-A0A7J3VR37-F1
#
_entry.id   AF-A0A7J3VR37-F1
#
_cell.length_a   1.000
_cell.length_b   1.000
_cell.length_c   1.000
_cell.angle_alpha   90.00
_cell.angle_beta   90.00
_cell.angle_gamma   90.00
#
_symmetry.space_group_name_H-M   'P 1'
#
loop_
_entity.id
_entity.type
_entity.pdbx_description
1 polymer ?
#
loop_
_entity_poly.entity_id
_entity_poly.type
_entity_poly.pdbx_seq_one_letter_code
_entity_poly.pdbx_strand_id
1 'polypeptide(L)'
;MSGSEDEPKDVMVLNAIAKGYNTEEKIAKVTGLSAFDVAMVVERLILRGLIIKREKKGFLGKRKVELTITERGTRELQERRFELEQRWQRMVMLAEQGKRQEFEREALSMRSWIPIMLFMGIMDMMMWMTMLNMMNLAVQDYMPEHAGAGGGDMGGEAGDGGGWDWGDFGDVNI
;
A
#
# COMPACT_ATOMS: atom_id res chain seq x y z
N MET A 1 14.09 13.80 -6.52
CA MET A 1 12.76 13.79 -7.16
C MET A 1 11.76 14.19 -6.08
N SER A 2 10.96 15.24 -6.30
CA SER A 2 9.90 15.60 -5.35
C SER A 2 8.70 14.72 -5.63
N GLY A 3 8.44 13.75 -4.75
CA GLY A 3 7.17 13.04 -4.75
C GLY A 3 6.02 14.03 -4.56
N SER A 4 5.03 14.01 -5.45
CA SER A 4 3.77 14.72 -5.21
C SER A 4 3.02 14.05 -4.05
N GLU A 5 2.06 14.75 -3.43
CA GLU A 5 1.20 14.17 -2.37
C GLU A 5 0.48 12.88 -2.81
N ASP A 6 0.37 12.67 -4.12
CA ASP A 6 -0.25 11.51 -4.76
C ASP A 6 0.68 10.30 -4.93
N GLU A 7 2.00 10.49 -4.79
CA GLU A 7 2.99 9.43 -5.00
C GLU A 7 2.75 8.17 -4.13
N PRO A 8 2.36 8.27 -2.84
CA PRO A 8 2.01 7.11 -2.05
C PRO A 8 0.82 6.32 -2.60
N LYS A 9 -0.20 7.00 -3.13
CA LYS A 9 -1.38 6.35 -3.74
C LYS A 9 -0.99 5.63 -5.05
N ASP A 10 -0.12 6.24 -5.85
CA ASP A 10 0.43 5.63 -7.07
C ASP A 10 1.14 4.31 -6.73
N VAL A 11 2.02 4.30 -5.72
CA VAL A 11 2.73 3.10 -5.27
C VAL A 11 1.76 2.05 -4.71
N MET A 12 0.72 2.48 -3.98
CA MET A 12 -0.30 1.57 -3.45
C MET A 12 -1.04 0.80 -4.55
N VAL A 13 -1.54 1.52 -5.56
CA VAL A 13 -2.27 0.92 -6.68
C VAL A 13 -1.34 0.06 -7.53
N LEU A 14 -0.11 0.52 -7.78
CA LEU A 14 0.88 -0.27 -8.53
C LEU A 14 1.23 -1.58 -7.81
N ASN A 15 1.40 -1.54 -6.49
CA ASN A 15 1.59 -2.73 -5.66
C ASN A 15 0.38 -3.67 -5.70
N ALA A 16 -0.84 -3.14 -5.64
CA ALA A 16 -2.06 -3.95 -5.76
C ALA A 16 -2.12 -4.69 -7.11
N ILE A 17 -1.80 -4.00 -8.21
CA ILE A 17 -1.76 -4.62 -9.54
C ILE A 17 -0.66 -5.70 -9.60
N ALA A 18 0.51 -5.44 -9.03
CA ALA A 18 1.60 -6.42 -8.95
C ALA A 18 1.19 -7.68 -8.15
N LYS A 19 0.38 -7.52 -7.10
CA LYS A 19 -0.21 -8.61 -6.31
C LYS A 19 -1.38 -9.34 -7.00
N GLY A 20 -1.75 -8.94 -8.23
CA GLY A 20 -2.79 -9.61 -9.02
C GLY A 20 -4.20 -9.01 -8.90
N TYR A 21 -4.37 -7.90 -8.17
CA TYR A 21 -5.62 -7.15 -8.16
C TYR A 21 -5.75 -6.36 -9.46
N ASN A 22 -6.42 -6.97 -10.42
CA ASN A 22 -6.35 -6.57 -11.83
C ASN A 22 -7.57 -5.77 -12.33
N THR A 23 -8.46 -5.34 -11.45
CA THR A 23 -9.60 -4.45 -11.78
C THR A 23 -9.65 -3.28 -10.80
N GLU A 24 -10.12 -2.13 -11.25
CA GLU A 24 -10.25 -0.93 -10.41
C GLU A 24 -11.09 -1.18 -9.15
N GLU A 25 -12.17 -1.96 -9.27
CA GLU A 25 -13.01 -2.37 -8.14
C GLU A 25 -12.23 -3.18 -7.09
N LYS A 26 -11.47 -4.19 -7.53
CA LYS A 26 -10.64 -4.99 -6.62
C LYS A 26 -9.58 -4.16 -5.96
N ILE A 27 -8.95 -3.25 -6.72
CA ILE A 27 -7.93 -2.33 -6.22
C ILE A 27 -8.55 -1.43 -5.14
N ALA A 28 -9.66 -0.75 -5.43
CA ALA A 28 -10.35 0.11 -4.47
C ALA A 28 -10.68 -0.64 -3.16
N LYS A 29 -11.18 -1.88 -3.28
CA LYS A 29 -11.49 -2.74 -2.13
C LYS A 29 -10.25 -3.05 -1.28
N VAL A 30 -9.12 -3.42 -1.88
CA VAL A 30 -7.93 -3.81 -1.12
C VAL A 30 -7.07 -2.64 -0.67
N THR A 31 -7.16 -1.49 -1.34
CA THR A 31 -6.43 -0.29 -0.96
C THR A 31 -7.23 0.64 -0.05
N GLY A 32 -8.55 0.47 0.04
CA GLY A 32 -9.43 1.40 0.75
C GLY A 32 -9.52 2.79 0.09
N LEU A 33 -9.02 2.94 -1.13
CA LEU A 33 -9.12 4.18 -1.89
C LEU A 33 -10.51 4.27 -2.54
N SER A 34 -10.99 5.51 -2.74
CA SER A 34 -12.24 5.71 -3.47
C SER A 34 -12.09 5.23 -4.92
N ALA A 35 -13.20 4.83 -5.55
CA ALA A 35 -13.20 4.44 -6.96
C ALA A 35 -12.66 5.57 -7.86
N PHE A 36 -12.95 6.83 -7.51
CA PHE A 36 -12.42 8.00 -8.22
C PHE A 36 -10.90 8.12 -8.08
N ASP A 37 -10.36 7.98 -6.87
CA ASP A 37 -8.92 8.02 -6.64
C ASP A 37 -8.20 6.91 -7.40
N VAL A 38 -8.76 5.69 -7.38
CA VAL A 38 -8.21 4.56 -8.13
C VAL A 38 -8.21 4.84 -9.64
N ALA A 39 -9.31 5.34 -10.19
CA ALA A 39 -9.38 5.68 -11.61
C ALA A 39 -8.34 6.74 -12.01
N MET A 40 -8.19 7.80 -11.20
CA MET A 40 -7.18 8.84 -11.43
C MET A 40 -5.76 8.30 -11.38
N VAL A 41 -5.44 7.45 -10.39
CA VAL A 41 -4.14 6.80 -10.27
C VAL A 41 -3.88 5.87 -11.46
N VAL A 42 -4.86 5.05 -11.85
CA VAL A 42 -4.73 4.12 -12.99
C VAL A 42 -4.40 4.87 -14.27
N GLU A 43 -5.08 5.97 -14.56
CA GLU A 43 -4.78 6.78 -15.75
C GLU A 43 -3.36 7.38 -15.69
N ARG A 44 -2.91 7.87 -14.53
CA ARG A 44 -1.51 8.32 -14.36
C ARG A 44 -0.50 7.19 -14.59
N LEU A 45 -0.74 6.01 -14.04
CA LEU A 45 0.16 4.85 -14.21
C LEU A 45 0.23 4.39 -15.66
N ILE A 46 -0.88 4.47 -16.41
CA ILE A 46 -0.92 4.18 -17.86
C ILE A 46 -0.11 5.23 -18.62
N LEU A 47 -0.33 6.53 -18.37
CA LEU A 47 0.40 7.63 -19.02
C LEU A 47 1.91 7.53 -18.78
N ARG A 48 2.32 7.02 -17.61
CA ARG A 48 3.73 6.79 -17.25
C ARG A 48 4.29 5.48 -17.82
N GLY A 49 3.46 4.64 -18.43
CA GLY A 49 3.85 3.35 -18.99
C GLY A 49 4.18 2.28 -17.94
N LEU A 50 3.67 2.44 -16.71
CA LEU A 50 3.90 1.52 -15.60
C LEU A 50 2.91 0.36 -15.60
N ILE A 51 1.72 0.58 -16.17
CA ILE A 51 0.69 -0.44 -16.35
C ILE A 51 0.07 -0.33 -17.74
N ILE A 52 -0.63 -1.38 -18.16
CA ILE A 52 -1.41 -1.43 -19.40
C ILE A 52 -2.79 -2.07 -19.16
N LYS A 53 -3.78 -1.68 -19.97
CA LYS A 53 -5.09 -2.36 -20.06
C LYS A 53 -4.97 -3.51 -21.07
N ARG A 54 -5.38 -4.72 -20.67
CA ARG A 54 -5.50 -5.89 -21.55
C ARG A 54 -6.93 -6.39 -21.58
N GLU A 55 -7.46 -6.65 -22.77
CA GLU A 55 -8.71 -7.39 -22.91
C GLU A 55 -8.44 -8.89 -22.76
N LYS A 56 -9.12 -9.53 -21.82
CA LYS A 56 -9.20 -10.99 -21.73
C LYS A 56 -10.61 -11.47 -22.03
N LYS A 57 -10.71 -12.65 -22.64
CA LYS A 57 -11.99 -13.34 -22.82
C LYS A 57 -12.42 -13.93 -21.48
N GLY A 58 -13.52 -13.44 -20.93
CA GLY A 58 -14.15 -13.93 -19.71
C GLY A 58 -15.06 -15.14 -19.96
N PHE A 59 -15.66 -15.62 -18.88
CA PHE A 59 -16.65 -16.70 -18.92
C PHE A 59 -17.87 -16.26 -19.75
N LEU A 60 -18.40 -17.17 -20.59
CA LEU A 60 -19.48 -16.89 -21.55
C LEU A 60 -19.12 -15.89 -22.68
N GLY A 61 -17.84 -15.69 -22.98
CA GLY A 61 -17.42 -14.87 -24.13
C GLY A 61 -17.49 -13.35 -23.92
N LYS A 62 -17.86 -12.89 -22.71
CA LYS A 62 -17.78 -11.47 -22.35
C LYS A 62 -16.32 -11.02 -22.31
N ARG A 63 -16.01 -9.85 -22.86
CA ARG A 63 -14.67 -9.26 -22.75
C ARG A 63 -14.53 -8.63 -21.36
N LYS A 64 -13.39 -8.85 -20.72
CA LYS A 64 -13.03 -8.24 -19.44
C LYS A 64 -11.74 -7.45 -19.62
N VAL A 65 -11.75 -6.19 -19.20
CA VAL A 65 -10.54 -5.37 -19.15
C VAL A 65 -9.82 -5.68 -17.85
N GLU A 66 -8.55 -6.03 -17.95
CA GLU A 66 -7.68 -6.26 -16.80
C GLU A 66 -6.46 -5.35 -16.87
N LEU A 67 -6.04 -4.83 -15.73
CA LEU A 67 -4.81 -4.07 -15.56
C LEU A 67 -3.64 -5.04 -15.39
N THR A 68 -2.53 -4.76 -16.07
CA THR A 68 -1.30 -5.55 -15.99
C THR A 68 -0.12 -4.62 -15.80
N ILE A 69 0.76 -4.95 -14.85
CA ILE A 69 2.01 -4.21 -14.62
C ILE A 69 3.00 -4.45 -15.77
N THR A 70 3.74 -3.41 -16.17
CA THR A 70 4.83 -3.52 -17.15
C THR A 70 6.13 -3.85 -16.45
N GLU A 71 7.16 -4.28 -17.19
CA GLU A 71 8.50 -4.48 -16.62
C GLU A 71 9.05 -3.20 -15.98
N ARG A 72 8.78 -2.04 -16.60
CA ARG A 72 9.11 -0.73 -16.05
C ARG A 72 8.36 -0.47 -14.74
N GLY A 73 7.07 -0.78 -14.69
CA GLY A 73 6.26 -0.69 -13.47
C GLY A 73 6.83 -1.56 -12.35
N THR A 74 7.21 -2.80 -12.65
CA THR A 74 7.84 -3.71 -11.68
C THR A 74 9.15 -3.13 -11.16
N ARG A 75 10.01 -2.60 -12.04
CA ARG A 75 11.29 -1.98 -11.63
C ARG A 75 11.06 -0.77 -10.71
N GLU A 76 10.17 0.13 -11.11
CA GLU A 76 9.86 1.31 -10.29
C GLU A 76 9.30 0.90 -8.92
N LEU A 77 8.41 -0.10 -8.87
CA LEU A 77 7.88 -0.61 -7.61
C LEU A 77 8.97 -1.19 -6.70
N GLN A 78 9.95 -1.91 -7.25
CA GLN A 78 11.09 -2.44 -6.48
C GLN A 78 12.02 -1.34 -5.97
N GLU A 79 12.29 -0.31 -6.78
CA GLU A 79 13.05 0.87 -6.35
C GLU A 79 12.36 1.56 -5.18
N ARG A 80 11.03 1.74 -5.24
CA ARG A 80 10.24 2.30 -4.13
C ARG A 80 10.22 1.41 -2.89
N ARG A 81 10.12 0.09 -3.05
CA ARG A 81 10.22 -0.85 -1.93
C ARG A 81 11.55 -0.68 -1.20
N PHE A 82 12.65 -0.68 -1.96
CA PHE A 82 13.98 -0.52 -1.40
C PHE A 82 14.16 0.82 -0.66
N GLU A 83 13.69 1.93 -1.24
CA GLU A 83 13.70 3.23 -0.57
C GLU A 83 12.96 3.19 0.77
N LEU A 84 11.76 2.60 0.79
CA LEU A 84 10.93 2.50 2.00
C LEU A 84 11.54 1.58 3.06
N GLU A 85 12.14 0.45 2.66
CA GLU A 85 12.89 -0.42 3.57
C GLU A 85 14.06 0.31 4.21
N GLN A 86 14.84 1.09 3.45
CA GLN A 86 15.92 1.89 4.00
C GLN A 86 15.42 2.94 5.00
N ARG A 87 14.27 3.57 4.73
CA ARG A 87 13.65 4.51 5.68
C ARG A 87 13.19 3.80 6.96
N TRP A 88 12.57 2.63 6.82
CA TRP A 88 12.16 1.81 7.95
C TRP A 88 13.35 1.40 8.83
N GLN A 89 14.45 0.94 8.23
CA GLN A 89 15.67 0.60 8.97
C GLN A 89 16.25 1.80 9.72
N ARG A 90 16.16 3.02 9.17
CA ARG A 90 16.54 4.23 9.91
C ARG A 90 15.65 4.46 11.13
N MET A 91 14.34 4.25 11.02
CA MET A 91 13.41 4.35 12.15
C MET A 91 13.73 3.33 13.25
N VAL A 92 14.02 2.08 12.88
CA VAL A 92 14.46 1.02 13.80
C VAL A 92 15.70 1.49 14.58
N MET A 93 16.74 1.93 13.87
CA MET A 93 17.99 2.40 14.50
C MET A 93 17.77 3.59 15.44
N LEU A 94 16.92 4.54 15.07
CA LEU A 94 16.59 5.69 15.91
C LEU A 94 15.86 5.25 17.20
N ALA A 95 14.96 4.27 17.09
CA ALA A 95 14.25 3.71 18.22
C ALA A 95 15.18 2.95 19.18
N GLU A 96 16.04 2.08 18.64
CA GLU A 96 17.04 1.33 19.42
C GLU A 96 18.03 2.25 20.15
N GLN A 97 18.39 3.38 19.54
CA GLN A 97 19.28 4.38 20.14
C GLN A 97 18.57 5.35 21.10
N GLY A 98 17.25 5.24 21.27
CA GLY A 98 16.47 6.15 22.11
C GLY A 98 16.43 7.60 21.60
N LYS A 99 16.70 7.83 20.32
CA LYS A 99 16.77 9.18 19.69
C LYS A 99 15.39 9.73 19.36
N ARG A 100 14.61 10.00 20.40
CA ARG A 100 13.19 10.39 20.30
C ARG A 100 12.88 11.52 19.33
N GLN A 101 13.59 12.64 19.44
CA GLN A 101 13.29 13.79 18.59
C GLN A 101 13.59 13.52 17.10
N GLU A 102 14.62 12.71 16.81
CA GLU A 102 14.94 12.32 15.43
C GLU A 102 13.90 11.32 14.90
N PHE A 103 13.50 10.35 15.73
CA PHE A 103 12.44 9.40 15.40
C PHE A 103 11.12 10.10 15.10
N GLU A 104 10.67 11.02 15.96
CA GLU A 104 9.41 11.77 15.76
C GLU A 104 9.42 12.54 14.43
N ARG A 105 10.52 13.22 14.10
CA ARG A 105 10.66 13.95 12.83
C ARG A 105 10.61 13.02 11.63
N GLU A 106 11.33 11.91 11.69
CA GLU A 106 11.35 10.93 10.59
C GLU A 106 9.96 10.27 10.44
N ALA A 107 9.30 9.90 11.55
CA ALA A 107 7.92 9.38 11.58
C ALA A 107 6.91 10.33 10.92
N LEU A 108 6.93 11.61 11.29
CA LEU A 108 6.04 12.63 10.70
C LEU A 108 6.31 12.81 9.21
N SER A 109 7.58 12.82 8.79
CA SER A 109 7.97 12.96 7.39
C SER A 109 7.56 11.77 6.50
N MET A 110 7.24 10.62 7.11
CA MET A 110 6.79 9.43 6.41
C MET A 110 5.33 9.07 6.67
N ARG A 111 4.56 9.93 7.34
CA ARG A 111 3.18 9.62 7.74
C ARG A 111 2.30 9.09 6.60
N SER A 112 2.41 9.68 5.41
CA SER A 112 1.68 9.25 4.21
C SER A 112 2.18 7.92 3.61
N TRP A 113 3.39 7.50 3.96
CA TRP A 113 4.02 6.25 3.52
C TRP A 113 3.79 5.09 4.48
N ILE A 114 3.43 5.34 5.74
CA ILE A 114 3.16 4.29 6.74
C ILE A 114 2.09 3.30 6.24
N PRO A 115 0.91 3.74 5.73
CA PRO A 115 -0.08 2.81 5.18
C PRO A 115 0.46 1.96 4.05
N ILE A 116 1.35 2.53 3.22
CA ILE A 116 1.95 1.83 2.09
C ILE A 116 2.94 0.78 2.57
N MET A 117 3.78 1.10 3.55
CA MET A 117 4.73 0.14 4.13
C MET A 117 4.01 -1.04 4.80
N LEU A 118 2.89 -0.79 5.48
CA LEU A 118 2.01 -1.82 6.01
C LEU A 118 1.42 -2.68 4.88
N PHE A 119 0.85 -2.05 3.86
CA PHE A 119 0.25 -2.74 2.71
C PHE A 119 1.27 -3.54 1.87
N MET A 120 2.52 -3.10 1.82
CA MET A 120 3.63 -3.77 1.14
C MET A 120 4.30 -4.86 1.99
N GLY A 121 3.97 -4.95 3.29
CA GLY A 121 4.61 -5.88 4.22
C GLY A 121 6.07 -5.54 4.51
N ILE A 122 6.46 -4.27 4.43
CA ILE A 122 7.79 -3.79 4.84
C ILE A 122 7.89 -3.75 6.37
N MET A 123 6.76 -3.45 7.00
CA MET A 123 6.56 -3.43 8.44
C MET A 123 5.14 -3.93 8.73
N ASP A 124 4.90 -4.42 9.94
CA ASP A 124 3.56 -4.69 10.44
C ASP A 124 3.15 -3.69 11.52
N MET A 125 1.86 -3.69 11.86
CA MET A 125 1.31 -2.80 12.88
C MET A 125 1.91 -3.06 14.26
N MET A 126 2.25 -4.30 14.61
CA MET A 126 2.81 -4.63 15.92
C MET A 126 4.25 -4.12 16.07
N MET A 127 5.07 -4.23 15.02
CA MET A 127 6.40 -3.64 14.96
C MET A 127 6.32 -2.12 15.10
N TRP A 128 5.36 -1.47 14.42
CA TRP A 128 5.15 -0.04 14.55
C TRP A 128 4.80 0.38 15.97
N MET A 129 3.84 -0.31 16.58
CA MET A 129 3.39 -0.04 17.95
C MET A 129 4.52 -0.27 18.96
N THR A 130 5.36 -1.29 18.74
CA THR A 130 6.56 -1.54 19.54
C THR A 130 7.51 -0.35 19.52
N MET A 131 7.80 0.20 18.33
CA MET A 131 8.65 1.40 18.24
C MET A 131 8.03 2.61 18.94
N LEU A 132 6.74 2.88 18.71
CA LEU A 132 6.06 3.99 19.37
C LEU A 132 6.09 3.85 20.90
N ASN A 133 5.92 2.64 21.42
CA ASN A 133 6.02 2.35 22.85
C ASN A 133 7.45 2.57 23.37
N MET A 134 8.48 2.12 22.65
CA MET A 134 9.89 2.38 23.00
C MET A 134 10.19 3.89 23.07
N MET A 135 9.56 4.68 22.22
CA MET A 135 9.74 6.13 22.15
C MET A 135 8.80 6.91 23.08
N ASN A 136 7.90 6.22 23.80
CA ASN A 136 6.84 6.81 24.62
C ASN A 136 5.99 7.84 23.82
N LEU A 137 5.56 7.43 22.62
CA LEU A 137 4.76 8.24 21.69
C LEU A 137 3.32 7.75 21.61
N ALA A 138 2.39 8.68 21.42
CA ALA A 138 0.98 8.39 21.27
C ALA A 138 0.67 7.94 19.83
N VAL A 139 0.04 6.78 19.70
CA VAL A 139 -0.25 6.14 18.40
C VAL A 139 -1.12 7.02 17.50
N GLN A 140 -2.09 7.75 18.07
CA GLN A 140 -3.02 8.59 17.31
C GLN A 140 -2.33 9.70 16.49
N ASP A 141 -1.15 10.15 16.91
CA ASP A 141 -0.47 11.28 16.26
C ASP A 141 0.28 10.84 15.00
N TYR A 142 0.57 9.54 14.89
CA TYR A 142 1.42 8.97 13.84
C TYR A 142 0.70 7.93 12.98
N MET A 143 -0.59 7.72 13.19
CA MET A 143 -1.44 6.98 12.27
C MET A 143 -2.31 7.93 11.43
N PRO A 144 -2.57 7.60 10.16
CA PRO A 144 -3.65 8.23 9.43
C PRO A 144 -5.00 7.82 10.03
N GLU A 145 -5.95 8.76 10.07
CA GLU A 145 -7.31 8.54 10.60
C GLU A 145 -8.03 7.36 9.92
N HIS A 146 -7.65 7.03 8.68
CA HIS A 146 -8.21 5.94 7.88
C HIS A 146 -7.50 4.59 8.05
N ALA A 147 -6.37 4.51 8.76
CA ALA A 147 -5.70 3.23 9.05
C ALA A 147 -6.55 2.30 9.93
N GLY A 148 -7.53 2.87 10.66
CA GLY A 148 -8.54 2.13 11.42
C GLY A 148 -9.94 2.10 10.79
N ALA A 149 -10.12 2.67 9.58
CA ALA A 149 -11.44 2.88 8.96
C ALA A 149 -11.73 1.95 7.76
N GLY A 150 -11.07 0.79 7.70
CA GLY A 150 -11.41 -0.30 6.76
C GLY A 150 -12.47 -1.28 7.31
N GLY A 151 -13.09 -0.97 8.44
CA GLY A 151 -14.01 -1.86 9.18
C GLY A 151 -15.42 -1.31 9.37
N GLY A 152 -15.87 -0.40 8.52
CA GLY A 152 -17.22 0.15 8.55
C GLY A 152 -17.99 -0.19 7.29
N ASP A 153 -18.96 -1.08 7.42
CA ASP A 153 -20.05 -1.36 6.47
C ASP A 153 -19.77 -2.39 5.34
N MET A 154 -19.64 -3.66 5.74
CA MET A 154 -20.02 -4.80 4.90
C MET A 154 -20.82 -5.82 5.72
N GLY A 155 -22.11 -5.54 5.89
CA GLY A 155 -23.08 -6.44 6.50
C GLY A 155 -24.35 -6.56 5.66
N GLY A 156 -24.19 -6.76 4.34
CA GLY A 156 -25.27 -7.03 3.40
C GLY A 156 -24.85 -8.07 2.37
N GLU A 157 -25.27 -9.30 2.63
CA GLU A 157 -25.26 -10.50 1.79
C GLU A 157 -23.95 -11.29 1.60
N ALA A 158 -24.08 -12.56 1.97
CA ALA A 158 -23.08 -13.61 2.01
C ALA A 158 -22.69 -14.09 0.61
N GLY A 159 -21.40 -14.37 0.44
CA GLY A 159 -20.85 -14.99 -0.75
C GLY A 159 -19.36 -15.28 -0.58
N ASP A 160 -19.07 -16.31 0.22
CA ASP A 160 -17.89 -17.18 0.23
C ASP A 160 -16.48 -16.56 0.02
N GLY A 161 -15.63 -16.71 1.05
CA GLY A 161 -14.17 -16.67 0.90
C GLY A 161 -13.44 -15.68 1.79
N GLY A 162 -13.03 -16.15 2.97
CA GLY A 162 -11.78 -15.75 3.62
C GLY A 162 -11.83 -14.51 4.51
N GLY A 163 -11.67 -14.71 5.82
CA GLY A 163 -11.39 -13.65 6.76
C GLY A 163 -10.13 -12.86 6.36
N TRP A 164 -10.16 -11.57 6.64
CA TRP A 164 -9.09 -10.62 6.36
C TRP A 164 -7.91 -10.86 7.30
N ASP A 165 -7.07 -11.83 6.96
CA ASP A 165 -5.79 -12.03 7.63
C ASP A 165 -4.73 -11.14 6.98
N TRP A 166 -4.45 -10.01 7.62
CA TRP A 166 -3.34 -9.13 7.27
C TRP A 166 -1.96 -9.75 7.61
N GLY A 167 -1.91 -10.99 8.12
CA GLY A 167 -0.72 -11.65 8.63
C GLY A 167 -0.06 -12.71 7.73
N ASP A 168 -0.67 -13.13 6.62
CA ASP A 168 -0.11 -14.19 5.76
C ASP A 168 0.11 -13.73 4.31
N PHE A 169 1.12 -12.89 4.11
CA PHE A 169 1.65 -12.57 2.77
C PHE A 169 3.15 -12.87 2.69
N GLY A 170 3.57 -13.97 3.34
CA GLY A 170 4.86 -14.59 3.11
C GLY A 170 4.87 -15.33 1.76
N ASP A 171 5.90 -15.05 0.98
CA ASP A 171 6.34 -15.79 -0.21
C ASP A 171 5.43 -15.75 -1.45
N VAL A 172 5.47 -14.62 -2.16
CA VAL A 172 5.40 -14.67 -3.63
C VAL A 172 6.80 -14.45 -4.16
N ASN A 173 7.48 -15.56 -4.44
CA ASN A 173 8.74 -15.60 -5.15
C ASN A 173 8.50 -15.06 -6.58
N ILE A 174 8.97 -13.84 -6.86
CA ILE A 174 9.14 -13.29 -8.22
C ILE A 174 10.59 -12.87 -8.35
#